data_AF-A0A7C1JL97-F1
#
_entry.id   AF-A0A7C1JL97-F1
#
_cell.length_a   1.000
_cell.length_b   1.000
_cell.length_c   1.000
_cell.angle_alpha   90.00
_cell.angle_beta   90.00
_cell.angle_gamma   90.00
#
_symmetry.space_group_name_H-M   'P 1'
#
loop_
_entity.id
_entity.type
_entity.pdbx_description
1 polymer ?
#
loop_
_entity_poly.entity_id
_entity_poly.type
_entity_poly.pdbx_seq_one_letter_code
_entity_poly.pdbx_strand_id
1 'polypeptide(L)'
;MRKQRPPNQWRKGPRNRSPPNWPNAGRAERRQQHNVQPADRRSMKTGPNSPSVRNTRFLPASLCLLALLCAGLHWRGFGGLSVAAEAVPKPALPAFPSDGTEDSPEPLRPLYERSPAERDRLEALALFAAGRTHERRGEYARALPLYQRAWRSDPYAVEALAAVVPLAHRLGREDVAIRYALCLPDGALEPLLLRRLAIRLTEREDWRGAVTLYQKALGERFGKPQSAADVLLHMEMGRLYHLDGDYAKAAECFAAVLAALKEPEKYQLDKKVEKILVGDGAQTYILFGECFAFAGRLEEAAAALETARQLKAHEATWNYCMARVRFLASDCQQALEMLEKALAGQLPDEGIAPYELLAQVLEKLGKQAELIGRLEKLHAAQPDNVALSYFLADQYRKSQMHQKAILQYRAVLGAAPLRSACRDLLELLASQRNIELLLDVLGELFDKTGVLETLGAEGQAIANDLALVAELAQAARKRLQQKPESLSYGARTAIALLALESEQFPLAAEFFEYALEARPDRAGHLLLLGGLGLLVGQRT
;
A
#
# COMPACT_ATOMS: atom_id res chain seq x y z
N MET A 1 5.84 -47.34 51.99
CA MET A 1 4.65 -47.65 51.17
C MET A 1 3.76 -46.40 51.07
N ARG A 2 3.28 -46.08 49.85
CA ARG A 2 2.21 -45.12 49.47
C ARG A 2 2.43 -43.63 49.85
N LYS A 3 2.81 -42.80 48.88
CA LYS A 3 1.94 -41.98 47.99
C LYS A 3 1.09 -40.96 48.75
N GLN A 4 1.49 -39.70 48.72
CA GLN A 4 0.58 -38.56 48.80
C GLN A 4 0.67 -37.75 47.50
N ARG A 5 -0.49 -37.56 46.85
CA ARG A 5 -0.74 -36.64 45.74
C ARG A 5 -1.39 -35.36 46.31
N PRO A 6 -1.35 -34.23 45.57
CA PRO A 6 -1.55 -32.87 46.08
C PRO A 6 -3.00 -32.36 45.90
N PRO A 7 -3.37 -31.17 46.43
CA PRO A 7 -4.46 -30.38 45.91
C PRO A 7 -3.95 -29.30 44.92
N ASN A 8 -4.90 -28.83 44.14
CA ASN A 8 -4.77 -28.27 42.79
C ASN A 8 -5.45 -26.89 42.76
N GLN A 9 -5.25 -26.16 41.64
CA GLN A 9 -5.99 -24.95 41.18
C GLN A 9 -5.56 -23.62 41.83
N TRP A 10 -5.39 -22.47 41.17
CA TRP A 10 -5.88 -21.82 39.94
C TRP A 10 -4.71 -20.95 39.39
N ARG A 11 -4.55 -20.46 38.15
CA ARG A 11 -5.50 -19.83 37.21
C ARG A 11 -4.77 -19.62 35.86
N LYS A 12 -5.46 -19.85 34.75
CA LYS A 12 -5.01 -19.61 33.37
C LYS A 12 -4.95 -18.10 33.06
N GLY A 13 -3.90 -17.67 32.37
CA GLY A 13 -3.66 -16.34 31.76
C GLY A 13 -2.75 -16.49 30.52
N PRO A 14 -2.70 -15.51 29.61
CA PRO A 14 -3.25 -15.68 28.26
C PRO A 14 -2.28 -16.20 27.18
N ARG A 15 -2.94 -16.61 26.09
CA ARG A 15 -2.46 -17.21 24.85
C ARG A 15 -1.26 -16.47 24.23
N ASN A 16 -0.22 -17.27 23.95
CA ASN A 16 0.83 -17.01 22.97
C ASN A 16 0.25 -16.39 21.69
N ARG A 17 0.65 -15.17 21.36
CA ARG A 17 0.54 -14.64 20.00
C ARG A 17 1.78 -15.08 19.24
N SER A 18 1.59 -15.89 18.21
CA SER A 18 2.62 -16.21 17.22
C SER A 18 3.13 -14.92 16.55
N PRO A 19 4.39 -14.86 16.10
CA PRO A 19 4.88 -13.74 15.30
C PRO A 19 4.10 -13.63 13.98
N PRO A 20 3.97 -12.42 13.39
CA PRO A 20 3.31 -12.25 12.11
C PRO A 20 4.04 -13.03 11.03
N ASN A 21 3.27 -13.74 10.20
CA ASN A 21 3.76 -14.43 9.02
C ASN A 21 4.08 -13.36 7.97
N TRP A 22 5.35 -13.04 7.77
CA TRP A 22 5.78 -12.00 6.82
C TRP A 22 5.58 -12.50 5.39
N PRO A 23 4.89 -11.75 4.51
CA PRO A 23 4.71 -12.16 3.13
C PRO A 23 6.04 -12.07 2.36
N ASN A 24 6.43 -13.15 1.65
CA ASN A 24 7.43 -13.08 0.57
C ASN A 24 7.08 -11.92 -0.38
N ALA A 25 8.07 -11.14 -0.81
CA ALA A 25 7.88 -10.00 -1.71
C ALA A 25 7.24 -10.36 -3.07
N GLY A 26 7.32 -11.64 -3.48
CA GLY A 26 6.50 -12.17 -4.59
C GLY A 26 4.98 -12.04 -4.39
N ARG A 27 4.51 -11.74 -3.16
CA ARG A 27 3.12 -11.37 -2.83
C ARG A 27 2.87 -9.87 -2.77
N ALA A 28 3.89 -9.03 -2.56
CA ALA A 28 3.73 -7.57 -2.48
C ALA A 28 3.44 -6.98 -3.87
N GLU A 29 4.11 -7.46 -4.91
CA GLU A 29 3.78 -7.11 -6.31
C GLU A 29 2.36 -7.53 -6.71
N ARG A 30 1.82 -8.60 -6.10
CA ARG A 30 0.46 -9.10 -6.38
C ARG A 30 -0.66 -8.39 -5.62
N ARG A 31 -0.37 -7.66 -4.53
CA ARG A 31 -1.40 -6.95 -3.76
C ARG A 31 -1.78 -5.59 -4.33
N GLN A 32 -0.95 -4.98 -5.18
CA GLN A 32 -1.33 -3.78 -5.91
C GLN A 32 -2.36 -4.03 -7.04
N GLN A 33 -2.66 -5.29 -7.38
CA GLN A 33 -3.55 -5.60 -8.51
C GLN A 33 -4.85 -6.34 -8.17
N HIS A 34 -5.03 -6.85 -6.95
CA HIS A 34 -6.23 -7.62 -6.60
C HIS A 34 -6.76 -7.31 -5.21
N ASN A 35 -7.80 -6.49 -5.15
CA ASN A 35 -8.72 -6.49 -4.01
C ASN A 35 -10.16 -6.22 -4.45
N VAL A 36 -10.88 -7.28 -4.81
CA VAL A 36 -12.35 -7.35 -4.72
C VAL A 36 -12.69 -8.78 -4.27
N GLN A 37 -13.10 -8.94 -3.00
CA GLN A 37 -13.87 -10.12 -2.57
C GLN A 37 -15.35 -9.76 -2.58
N PRO A 38 -16.23 -10.57 -3.21
CA PRO A 38 -17.66 -10.46 -2.96
C PRO A 38 -18.04 -11.27 -1.72
N ALA A 39 -18.84 -10.65 -0.86
CA ALA A 39 -19.51 -11.30 0.26
C ALA A 39 -20.78 -12.01 -0.24
N ASP A 40 -20.96 -13.28 0.13
CA ASP A 40 -22.22 -13.99 -0.06
C ASP A 40 -22.94 -14.23 1.28
N ARG A 41 -24.23 -13.90 1.27
CA ARG A 41 -25.22 -14.10 2.34
C ARG A 41 -26.20 -15.20 1.93
N ARG A 42 -26.65 -16.01 2.90
CA ARG A 42 -28.05 -16.49 3.17
C ARG A 42 -27.97 -17.62 4.23
N SER A 43 -28.89 -17.84 5.18
CA SER A 43 -30.23 -17.29 5.46
C SER A 43 -30.62 -17.48 6.94
N MET A 44 -31.30 -16.46 7.50
CA MET A 44 -32.51 -16.47 8.35
C MET A 44 -32.72 -17.45 9.53
N LYS A 45 -33.01 -16.87 10.72
CA LYS A 45 -34.30 -17.00 11.45
C LYS A 45 -34.49 -15.90 12.53
N THR A 46 -35.46 -15.01 12.28
CA THR A 46 -36.47 -14.35 13.15
C THR A 46 -36.17 -14.04 14.64
N GLY A 47 -36.18 -12.76 15.03
CA GLY A 47 -37.22 -12.19 15.94
C GLY A 47 -36.67 -11.06 16.86
N PRO A 48 -37.51 -10.16 17.43
CA PRO A 48 -37.36 -8.70 17.27
C PRO A 48 -37.02 -7.89 18.55
N ASN A 49 -36.47 -6.67 18.37
CA ASN A 49 -36.93 -5.40 19.01
C ASN A 49 -35.91 -4.22 18.82
N SER A 50 -36.28 -3.29 17.92
CA SER A 50 -36.24 -1.79 17.97
C SER A 50 -35.11 -0.98 18.67
N PRO A 51 -34.97 0.35 18.41
CA PRO A 51 -34.80 1.04 17.12
C PRO A 51 -33.65 2.11 17.12
N SER A 52 -33.34 2.59 15.90
CA SER A 52 -32.85 3.94 15.53
C SER A 52 -31.47 4.44 16.05
N VAL A 53 -30.56 4.79 15.13
CA VAL A 53 -30.07 6.16 14.88
C VAL A 53 -29.48 6.25 13.46
N ARG A 54 -29.72 7.39 12.82
CA ARG A 54 -29.54 7.72 11.40
C ARG A 54 -28.08 7.81 10.94
N ASN A 55 -27.89 7.37 9.69
CA ASN A 55 -26.77 7.71 8.81
C ASN A 55 -26.73 9.22 8.51
N THR A 56 -25.56 9.83 8.62
CA THR A 56 -25.21 11.07 7.92
C THR A 56 -23.94 10.85 7.10
N ARG A 57 -24.13 10.93 5.78
CA ARG A 57 -23.08 10.93 4.76
C ARG A 57 -22.34 12.27 4.81
N PHE A 58 -21.01 12.24 4.78
CA PHE A 58 -20.18 13.42 4.51
C PHE A 58 -19.75 13.40 3.04
N LEU A 59 -20.15 14.43 2.29
CA LEU A 59 -19.55 14.81 1.00
C LEU A 59 -18.37 15.78 1.29
N PRO A 60 -17.28 15.72 0.52
CA PRO A 60 -16.13 16.61 0.70
C PRO A 60 -16.39 17.94 -0.02
N ALA A 61 -16.23 19.06 0.69
CA ALA A 61 -16.27 20.39 0.11
C ALA A 61 -14.83 20.90 -0.12
N SER A 62 -14.37 20.71 -1.36
CA SER A 62 -13.25 21.44 -1.97
C SER A 62 -13.87 22.40 -2.99
N LEU A 63 -13.36 23.63 -3.04
CA LEU A 63 -13.60 24.73 -4.01
C LEU A 63 -14.37 25.93 -3.43
N CYS A 64 -13.61 26.97 -3.07
CA CYS A 64 -13.45 28.14 -3.93
C CYS A 64 -12.61 29.20 -3.22
N LEU A 65 -11.37 29.35 -3.71
CA LEU A 65 -10.52 30.52 -3.54
C LEU A 65 -11.04 31.65 -4.45
N LEU A 66 -10.84 32.88 -3.97
CA LEU A 66 -10.74 34.15 -4.72
C LEU A 66 -12.04 34.82 -5.22
N ALA A 67 -12.48 35.84 -4.46
CA ALA A 67 -12.74 37.16 -5.03
C ALA A 67 -12.48 38.25 -3.98
N LEU A 68 -11.56 39.13 -4.35
CA LEU A 68 -11.05 40.30 -3.65
C LEU A 68 -11.90 41.54 -3.98
N LEU A 69 -11.87 42.50 -3.05
CA LEU A 69 -12.00 43.96 -3.21
C LEU A 69 -13.36 44.66 -3.00
N CYS A 70 -13.31 45.52 -1.98
CA CYS A 70 -13.90 46.87 -1.85
C CYS A 70 -15.42 46.97 -1.67
N ALA A 71 -15.90 47.18 -0.44
CA ALA A 71 -15.98 48.48 0.26
C ALA A 71 -17.16 49.34 -0.22
N GLY A 72 -18.13 49.53 0.68
CA GLY A 72 -19.19 50.52 0.54
C GLY A 72 -20.39 50.24 1.44
N LEU A 73 -20.40 50.89 2.62
CA LEU A 73 -21.55 51.49 3.33
C LEU A 73 -22.95 50.90 3.02
N HIS A 74 -23.82 50.47 3.93
CA HIS A 74 -24.04 50.73 5.35
C HIS A 74 -25.02 49.64 5.85
N TRP A 75 -24.82 49.08 7.05
CA TRP A 75 -25.92 48.47 7.78
C TRP A 75 -26.03 49.12 9.16
N ARG A 76 -27.01 50.03 9.26
CA ARG A 76 -27.52 50.54 10.54
C ARG A 76 -28.31 49.44 11.23
N GLY A 77 -28.02 49.26 12.51
CA GLY A 77 -29.03 48.88 13.51
C GLY A 77 -29.21 47.39 13.76
N PHE A 78 -28.46 46.87 14.73
CA PHE A 78 -29.05 46.01 15.77
C PHE A 78 -28.35 46.33 17.10
N GLY A 79 -29.11 46.95 18.00
CA GLY A 79 -28.65 47.28 19.34
C GLY A 79 -28.65 46.07 20.24
N GLY A 80 -27.70 46.08 21.18
CA GLY A 80 -27.90 45.65 22.56
C GLY A 80 -28.14 44.16 22.80
N LEU A 81 -27.06 43.45 23.14
CA LEU A 81 -26.97 42.59 24.33
C LEU A 81 -25.49 42.29 24.58
N SER A 82 -24.81 43.25 25.21
CA SER A 82 -23.54 43.01 25.88
C SER A 82 -23.84 42.17 27.12
N VAL A 83 -23.52 40.88 27.08
CA VAL A 83 -23.30 40.13 28.32
C VAL A 83 -21.94 40.61 28.83
N ALA A 84 -21.98 41.58 29.75
CA ALA A 84 -20.82 41.98 30.51
C ALA A 84 -20.27 40.72 31.20
N ALA A 85 -19.08 40.30 30.79
CA ALA A 85 -18.30 39.36 31.57
C ALA A 85 -17.99 40.07 32.89
N GLU A 86 -18.67 39.67 33.97
CA GLU A 86 -18.32 40.07 35.33
C GLU A 86 -16.82 39.82 35.53
N ALA A 87 -16.09 40.91 35.70
CA ALA A 87 -14.68 40.88 36.01
C ALA A 87 -14.53 40.20 37.37
N VAL A 88 -14.04 38.97 37.36
CA VAL A 88 -13.58 38.30 38.59
C VAL A 88 -12.57 39.25 39.25
N PRO A 89 -12.83 39.71 40.50
CA PRO A 89 -11.95 40.66 41.16
C PRO A 89 -10.56 40.03 41.31
N LYS A 90 -9.52 40.75 40.85
CA LYS A 90 -8.13 40.33 41.05
C LYS A 90 -7.92 40.08 42.55
N PRO A 91 -7.37 38.92 42.95
CA PRO A 91 -7.04 38.67 44.35
C PRO A 91 -6.09 39.78 44.84
N ALA A 92 -6.46 40.42 45.95
CA ALA A 92 -5.63 41.44 46.57
C ALA A 92 -4.27 40.82 46.92
N LEU A 93 -3.19 41.44 46.43
CA LEU A 93 -1.83 41.03 46.77
C LEU A 93 -1.63 41.19 48.28
N PRO A 94 -0.84 40.32 48.94
CA PRO A 94 -0.51 40.47 50.34
C PRO A 94 0.17 41.84 50.56
N ALA A 95 -0.42 42.66 51.42
CA ALA A 95 0.14 43.95 51.81
C ALA A 95 1.34 43.69 52.72
N PHE A 96 2.54 43.86 52.19
CA PHE A 96 3.74 43.91 53.02
C PHE A 96 3.72 45.22 53.82
N PRO A 97 4.08 45.20 55.11
CA PRO A 97 4.21 46.44 55.88
C PRO A 97 5.29 47.30 55.20
N SER A 98 4.86 48.41 54.62
CA SER A 98 5.75 49.45 54.09
C SER A 98 5.83 50.54 55.14
N ASP A 99 7.03 51.00 55.48
CA ASP A 99 7.28 52.01 56.52
C ASP A 99 6.85 53.42 56.09
N GLY A 100 6.01 53.54 55.05
CA GLY A 100 5.46 54.79 54.55
C GLY A 100 6.48 55.75 53.91
N THR A 101 7.75 55.36 53.87
CA THR A 101 8.87 56.15 53.33
C THR A 101 9.33 55.72 51.94
N GLU A 102 8.78 54.63 51.41
CA GLU A 102 9.08 54.14 50.07
C GLU A 102 7.86 54.35 49.15
N ASP A 103 8.06 55.13 48.09
CA ASP A 103 7.06 55.30 47.03
C ASP A 103 6.67 53.93 46.44
N SER A 104 5.37 53.73 46.22
CA SER A 104 4.88 52.50 45.59
C SER A 104 5.57 52.33 44.23
N PRO A 105 6.20 51.17 43.94
CA PRO A 105 6.95 50.99 42.72
C PRO A 105 6.04 51.24 41.51
N GLU A 106 6.49 52.09 40.59
CA GLU A 106 5.73 52.39 39.37
C GLU A 106 5.47 51.09 38.58
N PRO A 107 4.27 50.96 37.95
CA PRO A 107 3.98 49.80 37.11
C PRO A 107 5.04 49.65 36.02
N LEU A 108 5.63 48.46 35.92
CA LEU A 108 6.64 48.15 34.91
C LEU A 108 6.12 48.46 33.50
N ARG A 109 6.69 49.49 32.87
CA ARG A 109 6.46 49.82 31.46
C ARG A 109 7.57 49.19 30.63
N PRO A 110 7.25 48.36 29.62
CA PRO A 110 8.27 47.74 28.80
C PRO A 110 9.04 48.81 28.01
N LEU A 111 10.37 48.70 28.01
CA LEU A 111 11.27 49.67 27.35
C LEU A 111 11.05 49.71 25.82
N TYR A 112 10.57 48.60 25.25
CA TYR A 112 10.22 48.46 23.83
C TYR A 112 8.89 47.71 23.71
N GLU A 113 8.12 48.03 22.67
CA GLU A 113 6.96 47.21 22.32
C GLU A 113 7.40 45.83 21.81
N ARG A 114 6.70 44.78 22.22
CA ARG A 114 6.99 43.43 21.78
C ARG A 114 6.77 43.30 20.28
N SER A 115 7.75 42.75 19.59
CA SER A 115 7.63 42.30 18.21
C SER A 115 6.57 41.20 18.05
N PRO A 116 6.03 40.96 16.83
CA PRO A 116 5.13 39.85 16.58
C PRO A 116 5.70 38.50 17.03
N ALA A 117 6.96 38.21 16.73
CA ALA A 117 7.62 36.96 17.13
C ALA A 117 7.70 36.78 18.66
N GLU A 118 7.94 37.86 19.42
CA GLU A 118 7.93 37.81 20.88
C GLU A 118 6.52 37.58 21.45
N ARG A 119 5.47 38.09 20.78
CA ARG A 119 4.08 37.83 21.16
C ARG A 119 3.72 36.37 20.90
N ASP A 120 4.10 35.84 19.73
CA ASP A 120 3.86 34.45 19.35
C ASP A 120 4.57 33.49 20.31
N ARG A 121 5.82 33.79 20.69
CA ARG A 121 6.58 33.03 21.68
C ARG A 121 5.93 33.07 23.08
N LEU A 122 5.44 34.24 23.51
CA LEU A 122 4.73 34.36 24.78
C LEU A 122 3.40 33.60 24.77
N GLU A 123 2.64 33.67 23.67
CA GLU A 123 1.42 32.87 23.51
C GLU A 123 1.73 31.38 23.55
N ALA A 124 2.76 30.92 22.84
CA ALA A 124 3.20 29.53 22.86
C ALA A 124 3.55 29.05 24.28
N LEU A 125 4.31 29.85 25.04
CA LEU A 125 4.65 29.55 26.43
C LEU A 125 3.40 29.49 27.33
N ALA A 126 2.46 30.42 27.18
CA ALA A 126 1.22 30.42 27.94
C ALA A 126 0.35 29.19 27.63
N LEU A 127 0.21 28.85 26.35
CA LEU A 127 -0.51 27.66 25.90
C LEU A 127 0.16 26.37 26.40
N PHE A 128 1.49 26.30 26.36
CA PHE A 128 2.24 25.16 26.89
C PHE A 128 2.04 25.02 28.41
N ALA A 129 2.14 26.10 29.18
CA ALA A 129 1.92 26.09 30.62
C ALA A 129 0.48 25.66 30.99
N ALA A 130 -0.52 26.15 30.25
CA ALA A 130 -1.91 25.74 30.39
C ALA A 130 -2.07 24.24 30.08
N GLY A 131 -1.46 23.76 29.00
CA GLY A 131 -1.42 22.34 28.65
C GLY A 131 -0.83 21.47 29.77
N ARG A 132 0.31 21.87 30.35
CA ARG A 132 0.96 21.17 31.48
C ARG A 132 0.07 21.11 32.71
N THR A 133 -0.75 22.13 32.91
CA THR A 133 -1.71 22.17 34.03
C THR A 133 -2.85 21.17 33.82
N HIS A 134 -3.43 21.11 32.61
CA HIS A 134 -4.45 20.10 32.27
C HIS A 134 -3.88 18.68 32.29
N GLU A 135 -2.67 18.47 31.79
CA GLU A 135 -2.02 17.16 31.81
C GLU A 135 -1.81 16.63 33.24
N ARG A 136 -1.32 17.48 34.16
CA ARG A 136 -1.16 17.12 35.59
C ARG A 136 -2.48 16.77 36.27
N ARG A 137 -3.60 17.32 35.80
CA ARG A 137 -4.96 16.99 36.26
C ARG A 137 -5.55 15.73 35.61
N GLY A 138 -4.81 15.08 34.70
CA GLY A 138 -5.30 13.94 33.92
C GLY A 138 -6.25 14.33 32.78
N GLU A 139 -6.42 15.63 32.51
CA GLU A 139 -7.31 16.15 31.47
C GLU A 139 -6.63 16.15 30.08
N TYR A 140 -6.19 14.96 29.65
CA TYR A 140 -5.36 14.77 28.46
C TYR A 140 -5.98 15.31 27.16
N ALA A 141 -7.30 15.14 27.00
CA ALA A 141 -8.03 15.63 25.82
C ALA A 141 -8.03 17.17 25.71
N ARG A 142 -7.91 17.88 26.84
CA ARG A 142 -7.81 19.35 26.89
C ARG A 142 -6.36 19.83 26.72
N ALA A 143 -5.39 19.08 27.25
CA ALA A 143 -3.98 19.41 27.11
C ALA A 143 -3.48 19.31 25.65
N LEU A 144 -3.92 18.29 24.90
CA LEU A 144 -3.46 18.03 23.53
C LEU A 144 -3.60 19.23 22.56
N PRO A 145 -4.79 19.84 22.38
CA PRO A 145 -4.93 20.97 21.48
C PRO A 145 -4.13 22.20 21.93
N LEU A 146 -3.87 22.37 23.24
CA LEU A 146 -3.04 23.46 23.75
C LEU A 146 -1.58 23.30 23.34
N TYR A 147 -1.03 22.09 23.43
CA TYR A 147 0.33 21.82 22.93
C TYR A 147 0.44 21.98 21.41
N GLN A 148 -0.57 21.53 20.65
CA GLN A 148 -0.58 21.72 19.21
C GLN A 148 -0.64 23.20 18.82
N ARG A 149 -1.43 24.00 19.53
CA ARG A 149 -1.49 25.46 19.31
C ARG A 149 -0.20 26.16 19.72
N ALA A 150 0.44 25.72 20.81
CA ALA A 150 1.73 26.24 21.24
C ALA A 150 2.78 26.09 20.14
N TRP A 151 2.91 24.89 19.55
CA TRP A 151 3.83 24.65 18.44
C TRP A 151 3.45 25.39 17.15
N ARG A 152 2.16 25.59 16.86
CA ARG A 152 1.71 26.40 15.71
C ARG A 152 2.03 27.89 15.88
N SER A 153 2.07 28.38 17.13
CA SER A 153 2.37 29.78 17.44
C SER A 153 3.88 30.01 17.39
N ASP A 154 4.67 29.09 17.96
CA ASP A 154 6.13 29.12 17.90
C ASP A 154 6.68 27.76 17.43
N PRO A 155 7.16 27.65 16.17
CA PRO A 155 7.77 26.43 15.66
C PRO A 155 9.02 25.97 16.43
N TYR A 156 9.64 26.85 17.23
CA TYR A 156 10.78 26.52 18.10
C TYR A 156 10.37 25.92 19.46
N ALA A 157 9.07 25.84 19.77
CA ALA A 157 8.57 25.19 20.99
C ALA A 157 8.63 23.65 20.87
N VAL A 158 9.84 23.10 20.79
CA VAL A 158 10.10 21.66 20.60
C VAL A 158 9.54 20.84 21.76
N GLU A 159 9.56 21.36 22.98
CA GLU A 159 9.00 20.70 24.17
C GLU A 159 7.48 20.56 24.09
N ALA A 160 6.79 21.56 23.52
CA ALA A 160 5.36 21.47 23.27
C ALA A 160 5.05 20.37 22.25
N LEU A 161 5.82 20.32 21.17
CA LEU A 161 5.71 19.28 20.16
C LEU A 161 6.02 17.88 20.72
N ALA A 162 7.07 17.75 21.53
CA ALA A 162 7.46 16.50 22.19
C ALA A 162 6.37 15.99 23.15
N ALA A 163 5.64 16.89 23.80
CA ALA A 163 4.50 16.54 24.66
C ALA A 163 3.26 16.06 23.87
N VAL A 164 3.09 16.48 22.60
CA VAL A 164 1.95 16.07 21.76
C VAL A 164 1.96 14.56 21.51
N VAL A 165 3.11 13.98 21.18
CA VAL A 165 3.21 12.60 20.69
C VAL A 165 2.77 11.54 21.72
N PRO A 166 3.34 11.47 22.94
CA PRO A 166 2.92 10.49 23.94
C PRO A 166 1.46 10.71 24.39
N LEU A 167 1.00 11.97 24.41
CA LEU A 167 -0.36 12.32 24.78
C LEU A 167 -1.38 11.87 23.71
N ALA A 168 -1.06 12.10 22.43
CA ALA A 168 -1.86 11.65 21.30
C ALA A 168 -1.94 10.12 21.25
N HIS A 169 -0.81 9.44 21.47
CA HIS A 169 -0.75 7.98 21.55
C HIS A 169 -1.63 7.45 22.70
N ARG A 170 -1.53 8.05 23.90
CA ARG A 170 -2.38 7.69 25.05
C ARG A 170 -3.88 7.84 24.78
N LEU A 171 -4.26 8.83 23.97
CA LEU A 171 -5.64 9.09 23.56
C LEU A 171 -6.11 8.23 22.38
N GLY A 172 -5.28 7.30 21.89
CA GLY A 172 -5.60 6.47 20.72
C GLY A 172 -5.61 7.24 19.39
N ARG A 173 -5.05 8.46 19.36
CA ARG A 173 -4.97 9.31 18.16
C ARG A 173 -3.65 9.05 17.43
N GLU A 174 -3.49 7.85 16.90
CA GLU A 174 -2.22 7.38 16.32
C GLU A 174 -1.76 8.23 15.12
N ASP A 175 -2.68 8.68 14.26
CA ASP A 175 -2.34 9.54 13.11
C ASP A 175 -1.69 10.85 13.54
N VAL A 176 -2.16 11.39 14.66
CA VAL A 176 -1.63 12.62 15.24
C VAL A 176 -0.26 12.34 15.84
N ALA A 177 -0.11 11.26 16.60
CA ALA A 177 1.16 10.87 17.20
C ALA A 177 2.25 10.65 16.12
N ILE A 178 1.94 9.90 15.08
CA ILE A 178 2.84 9.60 13.95
C ILE A 178 3.26 10.89 13.24
N ARG A 179 2.29 11.75 12.87
CA ARG A 179 2.56 13.01 12.16
C ARG A 179 3.60 13.85 12.89
N TYR A 180 3.40 14.05 14.19
CA TYR A 180 4.29 14.90 14.99
C TYR A 180 5.60 14.20 15.37
N ALA A 181 5.63 12.87 15.50
CA ALA A 181 6.86 12.11 15.70
C ALA A 181 7.82 12.21 14.50
N LEU A 182 7.27 12.25 13.28
CA LEU A 182 8.06 12.45 12.06
C LEU A 182 8.66 13.87 11.99
N CYS A 183 8.01 14.89 12.56
CA CYS A 183 8.51 16.27 12.58
C CYS A 183 9.55 16.55 13.67
N LEU A 184 9.59 15.76 14.74
CA LEU A 184 10.51 15.99 15.86
C LEU A 184 11.96 15.69 15.49
N PRO A 185 12.94 16.42 16.04
CA PRO A 185 14.35 16.07 15.87
C PRO A 185 14.68 14.75 16.59
N ASP A 186 15.81 14.16 16.21
CA ASP A 186 16.31 12.92 16.81
C ASP A 186 16.57 13.10 18.32
N GLY A 187 16.34 12.04 19.09
CA GLY A 187 16.49 12.07 20.55
C GLY A 187 15.38 12.77 21.34
N ALA A 188 14.42 13.45 20.68
CA ALA A 188 13.32 14.14 21.37
C ALA A 188 12.25 13.19 21.96
N LEU A 189 12.21 11.93 21.55
CA LEU A 189 11.22 10.94 21.97
C LEU A 189 11.87 9.67 22.48
N GLU A 190 11.17 8.99 23.39
CA GLU A 190 11.60 7.69 23.89
C GLU A 190 11.65 6.65 22.75
N PRO A 191 12.75 5.89 22.60
CA PRO A 191 12.90 4.88 21.55
C PRO A 191 11.76 3.86 21.51
N LEU A 192 11.23 3.45 22.67
CA LEU A 192 10.14 2.46 22.71
C LEU A 192 8.84 2.99 22.09
N LEU A 193 8.53 4.28 22.29
CA LEU A 193 7.36 4.91 21.69
C LEU A 193 7.52 5.01 20.16
N LEU A 194 8.70 5.44 19.70
CA LEU A 194 9.02 5.50 18.27
C LEU A 194 8.86 4.13 17.60
N ARG A 195 9.34 3.06 18.23
CA ARG A 195 9.16 1.69 17.74
C ARG A 195 7.69 1.29 17.64
N ARG A 196 6.85 1.64 18.63
CA ARG A 196 5.41 1.33 18.59
C ARG A 196 4.70 2.04 17.44
N LEU A 197 5.03 3.31 17.22
CA LEU A 197 4.47 4.10 16.12
C LEU A 197 4.97 3.59 14.76
N ALA A 198 6.22 3.16 14.67
CA ALA A 198 6.78 2.54 13.46
C ALA A 198 6.04 1.25 13.09
N ILE A 199 5.71 0.39 14.07
CA ILE A 199 4.88 -0.82 13.83
C ILE A 199 3.52 -0.43 13.23
N ARG A 200 2.89 0.65 13.71
CA ARG A 200 1.60 1.11 13.13
C ARG A 200 1.73 1.58 11.69
N LEU A 201 2.85 2.20 11.34
CA LEU A 201 3.14 2.58 9.95
C LEU A 201 3.39 1.36 9.07
N THR A 202 4.13 0.35 9.58
CA THR A 202 4.31 -0.93 8.90
C THR A 202 2.97 -1.64 8.65
N GLU A 203 2.05 -1.65 9.62
CA GLU A 203 0.69 -2.21 9.44
C GLU A 203 -0.12 -1.50 8.36
N ARG A 204 0.22 -0.24 8.04
CA ARG A 204 -0.43 0.59 7.01
C ARG A 204 0.33 0.63 5.69
N GLU A 205 1.38 -0.18 5.57
CA GLU A 205 2.23 -0.25 4.39
C GLU A 205 2.99 1.06 4.08
N ASP A 206 3.12 1.96 5.07
CA ASP A 206 3.98 3.14 4.99
C ASP A 206 5.40 2.76 5.46
N TRP A 207 6.13 2.12 4.56
CA TRP A 207 7.47 1.59 4.82
C TRP A 207 8.48 2.69 5.14
N ARG A 208 8.43 3.80 4.38
CA ARG A 208 9.36 4.93 4.51
C ARG A 208 9.18 5.64 5.85
N GLY A 209 7.95 5.92 6.24
CA GLY A 209 7.65 6.49 7.55
C GLY A 209 8.07 5.57 8.69
N ALA A 210 7.81 4.26 8.58
CA ALA A 210 8.21 3.27 9.59
C ALA A 210 9.73 3.22 9.78
N VAL A 211 10.48 3.14 8.68
CA VAL A 211 11.95 3.19 8.68
C VAL A 211 12.46 4.47 9.33
N THR A 212 11.88 5.62 9.00
CA THR A 212 12.27 6.91 9.58
C THR A 212 12.14 6.88 11.11
N LEU A 213 11.02 6.38 11.64
CA LEU A 213 10.83 6.28 13.09
C LEU A 213 11.78 5.26 13.75
N TYR A 214 12.11 4.14 13.08
CA TYR A 214 13.10 3.21 13.58
C TYR A 214 14.52 3.80 13.60
N GLN A 215 14.90 4.58 12.58
CA GLN A 215 16.17 5.31 12.56
C GLN A 215 16.24 6.29 13.73
N LYS A 216 15.19 7.07 13.97
CA LYS A 216 15.13 7.98 15.13
C LYS A 216 15.23 7.23 16.46
N ALA A 217 14.66 6.03 16.55
CA ALA A 217 14.74 5.20 17.76
C ALA A 217 16.17 4.67 18.01
N LEU A 218 16.94 4.43 16.94
CA LEU A 218 18.34 4.02 17.01
C LEU A 218 19.27 5.22 17.27
N GLY A 219 18.97 6.40 16.69
CA GLY A 219 19.82 7.58 16.76
C GLY A 219 21.25 7.27 16.29
N GLU A 220 22.25 7.64 17.08
CA GLU A 220 23.68 7.38 16.79
C GLU A 220 24.04 5.89 16.70
N ARG A 221 23.19 4.98 17.19
CA ARG A 221 23.38 3.52 17.08
C ARG A 221 23.01 2.97 15.69
N PHE A 222 22.46 3.80 14.81
CA PHE A 222 22.13 3.36 13.45
C PHE A 222 23.38 2.89 12.70
N GLY A 223 23.33 1.69 12.11
CA GLY A 223 24.46 1.03 11.45
C GLY A 223 25.50 0.41 12.40
N LYS A 224 25.37 0.64 13.72
CA LYS A 224 26.28 0.14 14.76
C LYS A 224 25.46 -0.44 15.91
N PRO A 225 24.78 -1.59 15.71
CA PRO A 225 24.00 -2.20 16.77
C PRO A 225 24.89 -2.50 17.98
N GLN A 226 24.41 -2.24 19.19
CA GLN A 226 25.15 -2.50 20.44
C GLN A 226 24.43 -3.51 21.34
N SER A 227 23.17 -3.81 21.02
CA SER A 227 22.28 -4.66 21.80
C SER A 227 21.39 -5.53 20.91
N ALA A 228 20.80 -6.57 21.49
CA ALA A 228 19.82 -7.43 20.83
C ALA A 228 18.62 -6.64 20.28
N ALA A 229 18.21 -5.58 20.98
CA ALA A 229 17.14 -4.70 20.55
C ALA A 229 17.50 -3.93 19.27
N ASP A 230 18.75 -3.46 19.16
CA ASP A 230 19.22 -2.78 17.96
C ASP A 230 19.32 -3.74 16.79
N VAL A 231 19.82 -4.97 17.00
CA VAL A 231 19.90 -6.00 15.94
C VAL A 231 18.52 -6.35 15.40
N LEU A 232 17.52 -6.51 16.28
CA LEU A 232 16.13 -6.71 15.86
C LEU A 232 15.60 -5.53 15.04
N LEU A 233 15.94 -4.29 15.39
CA LEU A 233 15.55 -3.13 14.61
C LEU A 233 16.21 -3.10 13.23
N HIS A 234 17.49 -3.46 13.11
CA HIS A 234 18.15 -3.60 11.81
C HIS A 234 17.47 -4.70 10.98
N MET A 235 17.05 -5.80 11.59
CA MET A 235 16.30 -6.86 10.89
C MET A 235 14.97 -6.35 10.31
N GLU A 236 14.19 -5.62 11.11
CA GLU A 236 12.92 -5.05 10.67
C GLU A 236 13.13 -3.98 9.58
N MET A 237 14.09 -3.08 9.77
CA MET A 237 14.41 -2.06 8.77
C MET A 237 14.92 -2.66 7.47
N GLY A 238 15.75 -3.71 7.52
CA GLY A 238 16.21 -4.42 6.32
C GLY A 238 15.05 -4.99 5.51
N ARG A 239 14.04 -5.58 6.18
CA ARG A 239 12.81 -6.07 5.54
C ARG A 239 12.00 -4.93 4.94
N LEU A 240 11.87 -3.81 5.63
CA LEU A 240 11.15 -2.64 5.12
C LEU A 240 11.84 -1.99 3.92
N TYR A 241 13.17 -1.88 3.95
CA TYR A 241 13.95 -1.40 2.81
C TYR A 241 13.85 -2.33 1.60
N HIS A 242 13.84 -3.65 1.83
CA HIS A 242 13.56 -4.63 0.78
C HIS A 242 12.18 -4.41 0.15
N LEU A 243 11.13 -4.17 0.96
CA LEU A 243 9.78 -3.88 0.46
C LEU A 243 9.67 -2.54 -0.29
N ASP A 244 10.46 -1.53 0.10
CA ASP A 244 10.54 -0.23 -0.60
C ASP A 244 11.44 -0.28 -1.86
N GLY A 245 12.22 -1.36 -2.04
CA GLY A 245 13.17 -1.54 -3.15
C GLY A 245 14.54 -0.89 -2.95
N ASP A 246 14.84 -0.33 -1.77
CA ASP A 246 16.15 0.22 -1.42
C ASP A 246 17.11 -0.88 -0.95
N TYR A 247 17.57 -1.69 -1.92
CA TYR A 247 18.41 -2.87 -1.64
C TYR A 247 19.75 -2.53 -1.02
N ALA A 248 20.31 -1.35 -1.27
CA ALA A 248 21.57 -0.91 -0.70
C ALA A 248 21.47 -0.78 0.83
N LYS A 249 20.45 -0.05 1.32
CA LYS A 249 20.22 0.09 2.77
C LYS A 249 19.74 -1.21 3.41
N ALA A 250 18.96 -2.02 2.69
CA ALA A 250 18.57 -3.35 3.15
C ALA A 250 19.81 -4.23 3.41
N ALA A 251 20.77 -4.23 2.47
CA ALA A 251 22.02 -4.97 2.59
C ALA A 251 22.88 -4.48 3.75
N GLU A 252 22.96 -3.18 4.02
CA GLU A 252 23.66 -2.65 5.21
C GLU A 252 23.04 -3.18 6.51
N CYS A 253 21.71 -3.13 6.61
CA CYS A 253 20.99 -3.62 7.77
C CYS A 253 21.20 -5.13 7.98
N PHE A 254 21.07 -5.93 6.92
CA PHE A 254 21.26 -7.38 7.00
C PHE A 254 22.72 -7.79 7.25
N ALA A 255 23.69 -7.02 6.75
CA ALA A 255 25.10 -7.23 7.10
C ALA A 255 25.35 -7.04 8.60
N ALA A 256 24.74 -6.01 9.20
CA ALA A 256 24.82 -5.79 10.65
C ALA A 256 24.18 -6.96 11.43
N VAL A 257 23.05 -7.49 10.95
CA VAL A 257 22.39 -8.67 11.54
C VAL A 257 23.28 -9.91 11.42
N LEU A 258 23.87 -10.17 10.26
CA LEU A 258 24.76 -11.31 10.05
C LEU A 258 26.03 -11.22 10.90
N ALA A 259 26.61 -10.03 11.04
CA ALA A 259 27.73 -9.81 11.95
C ALA A 259 27.35 -10.12 13.40
N ALA A 260 26.13 -9.75 13.81
CA ALA A 260 25.63 -10.04 15.15
C ALA A 260 25.36 -11.54 15.38
N LEU A 261 24.87 -12.26 14.36
CA LEU A 261 24.67 -13.71 14.43
C LEU A 261 25.99 -14.50 14.50
N LYS A 262 27.10 -13.95 13.98
CA LYS A 262 28.44 -14.55 14.11
C LYS A 262 29.05 -14.35 15.50
N GLU A 263 28.72 -13.24 16.18
CA GLU A 263 29.23 -12.88 17.51
C GLU A 263 28.08 -12.64 18.52
N PRO A 264 27.22 -13.63 18.82
CA PRO A 264 25.98 -13.43 19.57
C PRO A 264 26.20 -12.87 20.98
N GLU A 265 27.29 -13.26 21.64
CA GLU A 265 27.64 -12.78 23.00
C GLU A 265 27.89 -11.28 23.05
N LYS A 266 28.54 -10.71 22.02
CA LYS A 266 28.85 -9.28 21.93
C LYS A 266 27.60 -8.41 21.92
N TYR A 267 26.54 -8.88 21.27
CA TYR A 267 25.27 -8.15 21.13
C TYR A 267 24.20 -8.64 22.09
N GLN A 268 24.55 -9.49 23.07
CA GLN A 268 23.63 -10.09 24.03
C GLN A 268 22.44 -10.82 23.37
N LEU A 269 22.69 -11.52 22.26
CA LEU A 269 21.68 -12.37 21.61
C LEU A 269 21.51 -13.64 22.43
N ASP A 270 20.30 -13.86 22.96
CA ASP A 270 19.93 -15.16 23.51
C ASP A 270 19.39 -16.08 22.40
N LYS A 271 19.29 -17.38 22.70
CA LYS A 271 18.78 -18.38 21.74
C LYS A 271 17.37 -18.06 21.23
N LYS A 272 16.57 -17.30 21.99
CA LYS A 272 15.21 -16.92 21.56
C LYS A 272 15.28 -15.82 20.52
N VAL A 273 16.11 -14.80 20.72
CA VAL A 273 16.34 -13.71 19.78
C VAL A 273 16.97 -14.23 18.49
N GLU A 274 17.99 -15.10 18.58
CA GLU A 274 18.57 -15.74 17.39
C GLU A 274 17.50 -16.47 16.56
N LYS A 275 16.62 -17.22 17.23
CA LYS A 275 15.50 -17.91 16.57
C LYS A 275 14.50 -16.93 15.93
N ILE A 276 14.27 -15.77 16.54
CA ILE A 276 13.40 -14.73 15.98
C ILE A 276 14.03 -14.10 14.73
N LEU A 277 15.34 -13.80 14.78
CA LEU A 277 16.09 -13.21 13.67
C LEU A 277 16.15 -14.17 12.47
N VAL A 278 16.49 -15.43 12.73
CA VAL A 278 16.64 -16.45 11.69
C VAL A 278 15.29 -16.95 11.18
N GLY A 279 14.24 -16.97 12.01
CA GLY A 279 12.89 -17.34 11.61
C GLY A 279 12.83 -18.67 10.84
N ASP A 280 12.27 -18.63 9.63
CA ASP A 280 12.53 -19.65 8.62
C ASP A 280 13.93 -19.42 8.05
N GLY A 281 14.90 -20.21 8.55
CA GLY A 281 16.31 -19.95 8.28
C GLY A 281 16.64 -19.95 6.79
N ALA A 282 16.18 -20.96 6.05
CA ALA A 282 16.47 -21.04 4.62
C ALA A 282 15.94 -19.81 3.85
N GLN A 283 14.68 -19.42 4.10
CA GLN A 283 14.06 -18.26 3.44
C GLN A 283 14.69 -16.93 3.87
N THR A 284 15.07 -16.81 5.14
CA THR A 284 15.72 -15.60 5.65
C THR A 284 17.08 -15.38 5.00
N TYR A 285 17.88 -16.44 4.84
CA TYR A 285 19.17 -16.34 4.17
C TYR A 285 19.03 -16.17 2.64
N ILE A 286 17.96 -16.70 2.03
CA ILE A 286 17.60 -16.34 0.65
C ILE A 286 17.38 -14.84 0.55
N LEU A 287 16.49 -14.26 1.38
CA LEU A 287 16.20 -12.83 1.42
C LEU A 287 17.46 -11.97 1.56
N PHE A 288 18.37 -12.35 2.46
CA PHE A 288 19.67 -11.68 2.62
C PHE A 288 20.47 -11.73 1.31
N GLY A 289 20.57 -12.93 0.73
CA GLY A 289 21.23 -13.15 -0.56
C GLY A 289 20.66 -12.29 -1.68
N GLU A 290 19.34 -12.17 -1.79
CA GLU A 290 18.69 -11.33 -2.79
C GLU A 290 19.05 -9.85 -2.61
N CYS A 291 18.96 -9.35 -1.38
CA CYS A 291 19.27 -7.95 -1.09
C CYS A 291 20.74 -7.63 -1.35
N PHE A 292 21.66 -8.51 -0.97
CA PHE A 292 23.08 -8.35 -1.30
C PHE A 292 23.33 -8.37 -2.81
N ALA A 293 22.64 -9.26 -3.54
CA ALA A 293 22.78 -9.36 -4.99
C ALA A 293 22.39 -8.05 -5.67
N PHE A 294 21.19 -7.53 -5.36
CA PHE A 294 20.71 -6.26 -5.93
C PHE A 294 21.51 -5.03 -5.46
N ALA A 295 22.15 -5.10 -4.30
CA ALA A 295 23.10 -4.10 -3.83
C ALA A 295 24.51 -4.22 -4.47
N GLY A 296 24.75 -5.19 -5.36
CA GLY A 296 26.04 -5.44 -6.01
C GLY A 296 27.08 -6.13 -5.11
N ARG A 297 26.71 -6.57 -3.91
CA ARG A 297 27.58 -7.26 -2.94
C ARG A 297 27.57 -8.77 -3.21
N LEU A 298 28.08 -9.17 -4.37
CA LEU A 298 27.89 -10.51 -4.93
C LEU A 298 28.50 -11.64 -4.10
N GLU A 299 29.66 -11.42 -3.49
CA GLU A 299 30.31 -12.43 -2.62
C GLU A 299 29.48 -12.71 -1.36
N GLU A 300 28.93 -11.66 -0.75
CA GLU A 300 28.06 -11.79 0.42
C GLU A 300 26.72 -12.43 0.06
N ALA A 301 26.20 -12.13 -1.14
CA ALA A 301 25.04 -12.79 -1.69
C ALA A 301 25.25 -14.30 -1.85
N ALA A 302 26.39 -14.70 -2.42
CA ALA A 302 26.77 -16.10 -2.58
C ALA A 302 26.93 -16.81 -1.23
N ALA A 303 27.63 -16.20 -0.28
CA ALA A 303 27.78 -16.76 1.06
C ALA A 303 26.44 -16.96 1.77
N ALA A 304 25.52 -15.98 1.69
CA ALA A 304 24.19 -16.09 2.27
C ALA A 304 23.38 -17.23 1.62
N LEU A 305 23.43 -17.38 0.30
CA LEU A 305 22.71 -18.45 -0.40
C LEU A 305 23.30 -19.84 -0.12
N GLU A 306 24.62 -19.97 0.07
CA GLU A 306 25.23 -21.22 0.53
C GLU A 306 24.76 -21.59 1.95
N THR A 307 24.65 -20.61 2.85
CA THR A 307 24.05 -20.88 4.17
C THR A 307 22.59 -21.29 4.07
N ALA A 308 21.81 -20.70 3.15
CA ALA A 308 20.43 -21.16 2.88
C ALA A 308 20.40 -22.62 2.40
N ARG A 309 21.33 -23.01 1.53
CA ARG A 309 21.47 -24.40 1.05
C ARG A 309 21.79 -25.37 2.18
N GLN A 310 22.71 -25.01 3.07
CA GLN A 310 23.04 -25.81 4.26
C GLN A 310 21.82 -25.97 5.18
N LEU A 311 20.95 -24.95 5.24
CA LEU A 311 19.67 -24.97 5.94
C LEU A 311 18.55 -25.68 5.16
N LYS A 312 18.88 -26.44 4.11
CA LYS A 312 17.95 -27.22 3.28
C LYS A 312 16.94 -26.37 2.53
N ALA A 313 17.36 -25.21 2.03
CA ALA A 313 16.59 -24.47 1.03
C ALA A 313 16.18 -25.37 -0.14
N HIS A 314 15.00 -25.11 -0.71
CA HIS A 314 14.52 -25.83 -1.88
C HIS A 314 15.50 -25.67 -3.04
N GLU A 315 15.90 -26.78 -3.66
CA GLU A 315 16.98 -26.81 -4.66
C GLU A 315 16.70 -25.89 -5.84
N ALA A 316 15.45 -25.86 -6.35
CA ALA A 316 15.08 -24.99 -7.46
C ALA A 316 15.18 -23.50 -7.08
N THR A 317 14.74 -23.12 -5.88
CA THR A 317 14.82 -21.73 -5.39
C THR A 317 16.27 -21.32 -5.20
N TRP A 318 17.09 -22.18 -4.60
CA TRP A 318 18.52 -21.92 -4.46
C TRP A 318 19.20 -21.74 -5.84
N ASN A 319 18.94 -22.64 -6.79
CA ASN A 319 19.48 -22.54 -8.15
C ASN A 319 19.05 -21.23 -8.85
N TYR A 320 17.79 -20.82 -8.68
CA TYR A 320 17.27 -19.56 -9.24
C TYR A 320 17.98 -18.33 -8.64
N CYS A 321 18.04 -18.23 -7.31
CA CYS A 321 18.70 -17.13 -6.63
C CYS A 321 20.20 -17.08 -6.97
N MET A 322 20.86 -18.23 -7.08
CA MET A 322 22.25 -18.30 -7.50
C MET A 322 22.48 -17.93 -8.96
N ALA A 323 21.60 -18.37 -9.86
CA ALA A 323 21.64 -17.94 -11.25
C ALA A 323 21.59 -16.41 -11.36
N ARG A 324 20.76 -15.75 -10.55
CA ARG A 324 20.67 -14.29 -10.51
C ARG A 324 21.96 -13.64 -10.01
N VAL A 325 22.61 -14.18 -8.97
CA VAL A 325 23.92 -13.68 -8.51
C VAL A 325 24.99 -13.84 -9.59
N ARG A 326 25.05 -15.01 -10.26
CA ARG A 326 25.98 -15.25 -11.37
C ARG A 326 25.73 -14.33 -12.56
N PHE A 327 24.47 -14.07 -12.88
CA PHE A 327 24.11 -13.12 -13.93
C PHE A 327 24.59 -11.71 -13.61
N LEU A 328 24.39 -11.24 -12.37
CA LEU A 328 24.90 -9.94 -11.92
C LEU A 328 26.44 -9.89 -11.86
N ALA A 329 27.09 -11.04 -11.63
CA ALA A 329 28.55 -11.20 -11.74
C ALA A 329 29.06 -11.22 -13.19
N SER A 330 28.17 -11.09 -14.19
CA SER A 330 28.46 -11.25 -15.62
C SER A 330 28.84 -12.68 -16.06
N ASP A 331 28.74 -13.67 -15.18
CA ASP A 331 28.95 -15.10 -15.47
C ASP A 331 27.72 -15.71 -16.15
N CYS A 332 27.33 -15.19 -17.32
CA CYS A 332 26.06 -15.51 -17.98
C CYS A 332 25.91 -17.00 -18.34
N GLN A 333 27.01 -17.69 -18.63
CA GLN A 333 26.99 -19.12 -18.97
C GLN A 333 26.63 -19.99 -17.75
N GLN A 334 27.24 -19.73 -16.59
CA GLN A 334 26.88 -20.43 -15.35
C GLN A 334 25.47 -20.05 -14.89
N ALA A 335 25.10 -18.77 -15.03
CA ALA A 335 23.75 -18.32 -14.74
C ALA A 335 22.71 -19.11 -15.55
N LEU A 336 22.96 -19.35 -16.84
CA LEU A 336 22.07 -20.14 -17.69
C LEU A 336 21.93 -21.58 -17.19
N GLU A 337 23.05 -22.26 -16.91
CA GLU A 337 23.05 -23.65 -16.45
C GLU A 337 22.30 -23.82 -15.11
N MET A 338 22.51 -22.89 -14.18
CA MET A 338 21.81 -22.91 -12.88
C MET A 338 20.32 -22.59 -13.05
N LEU A 339 19.98 -21.64 -13.92
CA LEU A 339 18.60 -21.27 -14.19
C LEU A 339 17.82 -22.40 -14.87
N GLU A 340 18.44 -23.13 -15.81
CA GLU A 340 17.82 -24.32 -16.43
C GLU A 340 17.50 -25.40 -15.38
N LYS A 341 18.41 -25.65 -14.43
CA LYS A 341 18.15 -26.57 -13.32
C LYS A 341 17.02 -26.08 -12.42
N ALA A 342 16.96 -24.77 -12.17
CA ALA A 342 15.87 -24.18 -11.40
C ALA A 342 14.51 -24.34 -12.09
N LEU A 343 14.44 -24.03 -13.39
CA LEU A 343 13.22 -24.08 -14.19
C LEU A 343 12.76 -25.51 -14.49
N ALA A 344 13.67 -26.50 -14.48
CA ALA A 344 13.31 -27.91 -14.58
C ALA A 344 12.60 -28.43 -13.31
N GLY A 345 12.83 -27.80 -12.16
CA GLY A 345 12.13 -28.07 -10.91
C GLY A 345 10.83 -27.28 -10.76
N GLN A 346 10.11 -27.53 -9.67
CA GLN A 346 8.97 -26.70 -9.27
C GLN A 346 9.49 -25.47 -8.50
N LEU A 347 9.35 -24.28 -9.10
CA LEU A 347 9.62 -23.03 -8.41
C LEU A 347 8.36 -22.56 -7.68
N PRO A 348 8.39 -22.50 -6.35
CA PRO A 348 7.25 -21.98 -5.60
C PRO A 348 7.14 -20.46 -5.79
N ASP A 349 6.09 -20.04 -6.50
CA ASP A 349 5.52 -18.69 -6.39
C ASP A 349 6.39 -17.49 -6.84
N GLU A 350 7.22 -17.66 -7.87
CA GLU A 350 8.10 -16.60 -8.42
C GLU A 350 7.50 -15.81 -9.61
N GLY A 351 6.25 -16.09 -9.98
CA GLY A 351 5.58 -15.40 -11.09
C GLY A 351 6.35 -15.52 -12.41
N ILE A 352 6.58 -14.39 -13.08
CA ILE A 352 7.28 -14.33 -14.38
C ILE A 352 8.79 -14.10 -14.27
N ALA A 353 9.28 -13.69 -13.10
CA ALA A 353 10.67 -13.25 -12.90
C ALA A 353 11.73 -14.28 -13.30
N PRO A 354 11.55 -15.60 -13.10
CA PRO A 354 12.51 -16.61 -13.58
C PRO A 354 12.66 -16.64 -15.10
N TYR A 355 11.57 -16.39 -15.83
CA TYR A 355 11.58 -16.40 -17.30
C TYR A 355 12.10 -15.09 -17.87
N GLU A 356 11.87 -13.97 -17.18
CA GLU A 356 12.52 -12.70 -17.51
C GLU A 356 14.05 -12.79 -17.34
N LEU A 357 14.52 -13.40 -16.25
CA LEU A 357 15.94 -13.66 -16.07
C LEU A 357 16.49 -14.55 -17.18
N LEU A 358 15.75 -15.57 -17.61
CA LEU A 358 16.17 -16.43 -18.73
C LEU A 358 16.32 -15.63 -20.03
N ALA A 359 15.36 -14.74 -20.32
CA ALA A 359 15.42 -13.88 -21.49
C ALA A 359 16.65 -12.95 -21.44
N GLN A 360 16.90 -12.31 -20.29
CA GLN A 360 18.06 -11.43 -20.10
C GLN A 360 19.40 -12.17 -20.21
N VAL A 361 19.50 -13.38 -19.66
CA VAL A 361 20.71 -14.22 -19.76
C VAL A 361 20.96 -14.61 -21.22
N LEU A 362 19.93 -15.06 -21.94
CA LEU A 362 20.07 -15.42 -23.36
C LEU A 362 20.39 -14.23 -24.24
N GLU A 363 19.86 -13.05 -23.94
CA GLU A 363 20.22 -11.79 -24.60
C GLU A 363 21.69 -11.47 -24.43
N LYS A 364 22.23 -11.51 -23.21
CA LYS A 364 23.66 -11.26 -22.96
C LYS A 364 24.57 -12.28 -23.65
N LEU A 365 24.09 -13.50 -23.86
CA LEU A 365 24.80 -14.56 -24.57
C LEU A 365 24.63 -14.51 -26.10
N GLY A 366 23.81 -13.59 -26.63
CA GLY A 366 23.50 -13.51 -28.07
C GLY A 366 22.63 -14.65 -28.58
N LYS A 367 21.93 -15.37 -27.70
CA LYS A 367 21.11 -16.58 -27.99
C LYS A 367 19.60 -16.30 -27.91
N GLN A 368 19.16 -15.07 -28.18
CA GLN A 368 17.75 -14.68 -28.10
C GLN A 368 16.83 -15.56 -28.96
N ALA A 369 17.31 -16.02 -30.12
CA ALA A 369 16.55 -16.90 -31.01
C ALA A 369 16.16 -18.24 -30.37
N GLU A 370 16.87 -18.70 -29.33
CA GLU A 370 16.56 -19.94 -28.62
C GLU A 370 15.46 -19.77 -27.56
N LEU A 371 15.13 -18.54 -27.16
CA LEU A 371 14.25 -18.26 -26.01
C LEU A 371 12.88 -18.93 -26.17
N ILE A 372 12.20 -18.68 -27.30
CA ILE A 372 10.87 -19.24 -27.56
C ILE A 372 10.91 -20.76 -27.53
N GLY A 373 11.87 -21.38 -28.22
CA GLY A 373 11.98 -22.85 -28.26
C GLY A 373 12.25 -23.46 -26.88
N ARG A 374 12.98 -22.77 -26.01
CA ARG A 374 13.21 -23.19 -24.61
C ARG A 374 11.93 -23.03 -23.78
N LEU A 375 11.22 -21.92 -23.90
CA LEU A 375 9.96 -21.68 -23.20
C LEU A 375 8.86 -22.67 -23.65
N GLU A 376 8.79 -23.00 -24.94
CA GLU A 376 7.86 -24.02 -25.48
C GLU A 376 8.12 -25.39 -24.82
N LYS A 377 9.39 -25.80 -24.69
CA LYS A 377 9.76 -27.05 -24.00
C LYS A 377 9.39 -27.03 -22.51
N LEU A 378 9.63 -25.90 -21.83
CA LEU A 378 9.24 -25.74 -20.43
C LEU A 378 7.73 -25.80 -20.26
N HIS A 379 6.98 -25.17 -21.16
CA HIS A 379 5.51 -25.16 -21.12
C HIS A 379 4.94 -26.56 -21.37
N ALA A 380 5.53 -27.33 -22.28
CA ALA A 380 5.16 -28.73 -22.49
C ALA A 380 5.39 -29.62 -21.25
N ALA A 381 6.43 -29.33 -20.47
CA ALA A 381 6.71 -30.05 -19.22
C ALA A 381 5.84 -29.57 -18.04
N GLN A 382 5.40 -28.31 -18.06
CA GLN A 382 4.63 -27.65 -17.00
C GLN A 382 3.40 -26.92 -17.60
N PRO A 383 2.41 -27.65 -18.15
CA PRO A 383 1.26 -27.03 -18.82
C PRO A 383 0.40 -26.19 -17.88
N ASP A 384 0.36 -26.53 -16.60
CA ASP A 384 -0.46 -25.85 -15.58
C ASP A 384 0.18 -24.56 -15.05
N ASN A 385 1.41 -24.23 -15.48
CA ASN A 385 2.10 -23.02 -15.04
C ASN A 385 1.58 -21.80 -15.81
N VAL A 386 0.65 -21.09 -15.18
CA VAL A 386 -0.02 -19.93 -15.76
C VAL A 386 0.95 -18.78 -16.04
N ALA A 387 1.93 -18.55 -15.16
CA ALA A 387 2.91 -17.46 -15.33
C ALA A 387 3.82 -17.71 -16.54
N LEU A 388 4.30 -18.94 -16.71
CA LEU A 388 5.04 -19.36 -17.90
C LEU A 388 4.19 -19.21 -19.17
N SER A 389 2.94 -19.65 -19.11
CA SER A 389 2.01 -19.59 -20.24
C SER A 389 1.78 -18.15 -20.70
N TYR A 390 1.61 -17.23 -19.75
CA TYR A 390 1.49 -15.80 -20.03
C TYR A 390 2.78 -15.22 -20.61
N PHE A 391 3.94 -15.53 -20.01
CA PHE A 391 5.21 -15.03 -20.50
C PHE A 391 5.51 -15.50 -21.93
N LEU A 392 5.23 -16.77 -22.23
CA LEU A 392 5.36 -17.32 -23.58
C LEU A 392 4.46 -16.60 -24.60
N ALA A 393 3.22 -16.27 -24.21
CA ALA A 393 2.29 -15.51 -25.07
C ALA A 393 2.84 -14.11 -25.39
N ASP A 394 3.42 -13.41 -24.41
CA ASP A 394 4.04 -12.09 -24.64
C ASP A 394 5.28 -12.20 -25.53
N GLN A 395 6.09 -13.27 -25.40
CA GLN A 395 7.21 -13.49 -26.32
C GLN A 395 6.74 -13.76 -27.76
N TYR A 396 5.67 -14.56 -27.96
CA TYR A 396 5.08 -14.72 -29.29
C TYR A 396 4.59 -13.40 -29.88
N ARG A 397 3.97 -12.54 -29.05
CA ARG A 397 3.51 -11.22 -29.46
C ARG A 397 4.70 -10.35 -29.92
N LYS A 398 5.76 -10.28 -29.12
CA LYS A 398 7.00 -9.52 -29.43
C LYS A 398 7.69 -10.02 -30.72
N SER A 399 7.62 -11.33 -30.99
CA SER A 399 8.17 -11.93 -32.22
C SER A 399 7.19 -11.96 -33.40
N GLN A 400 6.09 -11.21 -33.36
CA GLN A 400 5.07 -11.14 -34.42
C GLN A 400 4.40 -12.49 -34.77
N MET A 401 4.49 -13.48 -33.89
CA MET A 401 3.82 -14.79 -34.03
C MET A 401 2.37 -14.70 -33.53
N HIS A 402 1.60 -13.82 -34.15
CA HIS A 402 0.33 -13.33 -33.63
C HIS A 402 -0.73 -14.42 -33.40
N GLN A 403 -0.84 -15.39 -34.32
CA GLN A 403 -1.79 -16.49 -34.17
C GLN A 403 -1.48 -17.36 -32.93
N LYS A 404 -0.19 -17.67 -32.71
CA LYS A 404 0.25 -18.41 -31.53
C LYS A 404 0.02 -17.60 -30.24
N ALA A 405 0.31 -16.31 -30.28
CA ALA A 405 0.07 -15.41 -29.14
C ALA A 405 -1.41 -15.38 -28.73
N ILE A 406 -2.33 -15.19 -29.68
CA ILE A 406 -3.78 -15.16 -29.43
C ILE A 406 -4.25 -16.48 -28.80
N LEU A 407 -3.85 -17.61 -29.37
CA LEU A 407 -4.21 -18.93 -28.83
C LEU A 407 -3.73 -19.10 -27.38
N GLN A 408 -2.47 -18.73 -27.12
CA GLN A 408 -1.88 -18.88 -25.79
C GLN A 408 -2.51 -17.93 -24.76
N TYR A 409 -2.76 -16.67 -25.10
CA TYR A 409 -3.45 -15.74 -24.21
C TYR A 409 -4.87 -16.22 -23.86
N ARG A 410 -5.61 -16.77 -24.83
CA ARG A 410 -6.93 -17.35 -24.55
C ARG A 410 -6.86 -18.54 -23.59
N ALA A 411 -5.85 -19.41 -23.75
CA ALA A 411 -5.64 -20.51 -22.82
C ALA A 411 -5.35 -20.01 -21.40
N VAL A 412 -4.50 -18.98 -21.26
CA VAL A 412 -4.21 -18.32 -19.98
C VAL A 412 -5.48 -17.77 -19.32
N LEU A 413 -6.31 -17.05 -20.09
CA LEU A 413 -7.58 -16.48 -19.59
C LEU A 413 -8.63 -17.53 -19.24
N GLY A 414 -8.57 -18.70 -19.87
CA GLY A 414 -9.37 -19.86 -19.49
C GLY A 414 -9.00 -20.41 -18.12
N ALA A 415 -7.69 -20.43 -17.79
CA ALA A 415 -7.19 -20.95 -16.52
C ALA A 415 -7.28 -19.93 -15.38
N ALA A 416 -6.92 -18.66 -15.63
CA ALA A 416 -7.00 -17.59 -14.65
C ALA A 416 -7.31 -16.25 -15.32
N PRO A 417 -8.25 -15.44 -14.79
CA PRO A 417 -8.58 -14.13 -15.33
C PRO A 417 -7.51 -13.10 -14.95
N LEU A 418 -6.35 -13.19 -15.58
CA LEU A 418 -5.23 -12.25 -15.43
C LEU A 418 -5.52 -10.96 -16.20
N ARG A 419 -5.58 -9.83 -15.48
CA ARG A 419 -5.83 -8.51 -16.08
C ARG A 419 -4.81 -8.16 -17.16
N SER A 420 -3.53 -8.46 -16.93
CA SER A 420 -2.46 -8.21 -17.90
C SER A 420 -2.64 -9.01 -19.19
N ALA A 421 -2.97 -10.31 -19.08
CA ALA A 421 -3.28 -11.17 -20.22
C ALA A 421 -4.51 -10.68 -21.01
N CYS A 422 -5.54 -10.20 -20.31
CA CYS A 422 -6.73 -9.61 -20.96
C CYS A 422 -6.34 -8.40 -21.80
N ARG A 423 -5.61 -7.45 -21.20
CA ARG A 423 -5.16 -6.23 -21.88
C ARG A 423 -4.36 -6.58 -23.12
N ASP A 424 -3.31 -7.37 -22.98
CA ASP A 424 -2.36 -7.58 -24.06
C ASP A 424 -3.02 -8.32 -25.23
N LEU A 425 -3.99 -9.20 -24.94
CA LEU A 425 -4.83 -9.85 -25.95
C LEU A 425 -5.76 -8.86 -26.66
N LEU A 426 -6.43 -7.97 -25.94
CA LEU A 426 -7.32 -6.97 -26.52
C LEU A 426 -6.55 -5.98 -27.41
N GLU A 427 -5.41 -5.51 -26.96
CA GLU A 427 -4.52 -4.63 -27.74
C GLU A 427 -4.05 -5.31 -29.03
N LEU A 428 -3.65 -6.59 -28.94
CA LEU A 428 -3.24 -7.38 -30.09
C LEU A 428 -4.39 -7.58 -31.10
N LEU A 429 -5.60 -7.89 -30.63
CA LEU A 429 -6.75 -8.09 -31.51
C LEU A 429 -7.24 -6.78 -32.15
N ALA A 430 -7.24 -5.69 -31.40
CA ALA A 430 -7.60 -4.36 -31.88
C ALA A 430 -6.63 -3.87 -32.96
N SER A 431 -5.32 -3.96 -32.72
CA SER A 431 -4.29 -3.54 -33.69
C SER A 431 -4.32 -4.33 -34.99
N GLN A 432 -4.80 -5.59 -34.97
CA GLN A 432 -4.96 -6.43 -36.15
C GLN A 432 -6.32 -6.33 -36.84
N ARG A 433 -7.23 -5.50 -36.30
CA ARG A 433 -8.63 -5.43 -36.72
C ARG A 433 -9.29 -6.81 -36.83
N ASN A 434 -8.99 -7.71 -35.88
CA ASN A 434 -9.63 -9.02 -35.83
C ASN A 434 -10.99 -8.91 -35.13
N ILE A 435 -11.95 -8.31 -35.82
CA ILE A 435 -13.23 -7.85 -35.27
C ILE A 435 -14.04 -9.00 -34.63
N GLU A 436 -14.08 -10.15 -35.29
CA GLU A 436 -14.87 -11.31 -34.84
C GLU A 436 -14.34 -11.86 -33.51
N LEU A 437 -13.03 -12.07 -33.41
CA LEU A 437 -12.42 -12.58 -32.17
C LEU A 437 -12.39 -11.52 -31.06
N LEU A 438 -12.19 -10.25 -31.41
CA LEU A 438 -12.26 -9.15 -30.45
C LEU A 438 -13.65 -9.07 -29.80
N LEU A 439 -14.69 -9.19 -30.60
CA LEU A 439 -16.08 -9.21 -30.14
C LEU A 439 -16.35 -10.38 -29.17
N ASP A 440 -15.87 -11.58 -29.50
CA ASP A 440 -16.01 -12.77 -28.65
C ASP A 440 -15.29 -12.59 -27.30
N VAL A 441 -14.04 -12.12 -27.32
CA VAL A 441 -13.24 -11.92 -26.11
C VAL A 441 -13.84 -10.84 -25.22
N LEU A 442 -14.27 -9.70 -25.77
CA LEU A 442 -14.96 -8.66 -25.01
C LEU A 442 -16.23 -9.18 -24.34
N GLY A 443 -17.00 -10.01 -25.05
CA GLY A 443 -18.19 -10.63 -24.49
C GLY A 443 -17.90 -11.62 -23.38
N GLU A 444 -16.97 -12.54 -23.59
CA GLU A 444 -16.53 -13.51 -22.57
C GLU A 444 -15.99 -12.82 -21.32
N LEU A 445 -15.20 -11.75 -21.49
CA LEU A 445 -14.66 -10.98 -20.38
C LEU A 445 -15.77 -10.35 -19.57
N PHE A 446 -16.71 -9.65 -20.21
CA PHE A 446 -17.83 -9.02 -19.50
C PHE A 446 -18.72 -10.06 -18.80
N ASP A 447 -19.00 -11.19 -19.45
CA ASP A 447 -19.82 -12.25 -18.86
C ASP A 447 -19.16 -12.87 -17.62
N LYS A 448 -17.83 -12.95 -17.58
CA LYS A 448 -17.05 -13.49 -16.45
C LYS A 448 -16.79 -12.47 -15.34
N THR A 449 -16.45 -11.22 -15.67
CA THR A 449 -16.01 -10.20 -14.69
C THR A 449 -17.13 -9.25 -14.28
N GLY A 450 -18.21 -9.15 -15.08
CA GLY A 450 -19.40 -8.36 -14.80
C GLY A 450 -19.24 -6.83 -14.86
N VAL A 451 -18.02 -6.32 -15.09
CA VAL A 451 -17.71 -4.89 -15.03
C VAL A 451 -16.73 -4.52 -16.16
N LEU A 452 -17.03 -3.46 -16.90
CA LEU A 452 -16.18 -2.95 -17.98
C LEU A 452 -15.13 -1.93 -17.51
N GLU A 453 -15.21 -1.46 -16.25
CA GLU A 453 -14.09 -0.79 -15.56
C GLU A 453 -12.83 -1.68 -15.51
N THR A 454 -12.94 -2.99 -15.79
CA THR A 454 -11.78 -3.86 -16.00
C THR A 454 -11.00 -3.56 -17.27
N LEU A 455 -11.63 -2.91 -18.27
CA LEU A 455 -10.95 -2.52 -19.50
C LEU A 455 -10.07 -1.29 -19.33
N GLY A 456 -10.20 -0.51 -18.26
CA GLY A 456 -9.26 0.57 -17.93
C GLY A 456 -8.92 1.48 -19.12
N ALA A 457 -7.64 1.70 -19.35
CA ALA A 457 -7.12 2.53 -20.45
C ALA A 457 -7.29 1.86 -21.83
N GLU A 458 -7.42 0.54 -21.86
CA GLU A 458 -7.49 -0.27 -23.06
C GLU A 458 -8.88 -0.22 -23.69
N GLY A 459 -9.93 -0.28 -22.86
CA GLY A 459 -11.30 -0.02 -23.28
C GLY A 459 -11.45 1.39 -23.80
N GLN A 460 -10.77 2.35 -23.16
CA GLN A 460 -10.72 3.72 -23.63
C GLN A 460 -9.97 3.86 -24.96
N ALA A 461 -8.87 3.13 -25.16
CA ALA A 461 -8.15 3.11 -26.44
C ALA A 461 -9.01 2.54 -27.57
N ILE A 462 -9.74 1.45 -27.32
CA ILE A 462 -10.69 0.87 -28.28
C ILE A 462 -11.85 1.87 -28.55
N ALA A 463 -12.41 2.48 -27.51
CA ALA A 463 -13.49 3.45 -27.64
C ALA A 463 -13.06 4.70 -28.44
N ASN A 464 -11.83 5.16 -28.26
CA ASN A 464 -11.29 6.31 -28.99
C ASN A 464 -11.07 6.03 -30.49
N ASP A 465 -10.97 4.76 -30.91
CA ASP A 465 -11.00 4.38 -32.33
C ASP A 465 -12.46 4.20 -32.79
N LEU A 466 -13.08 5.33 -33.18
CA LEU A 466 -14.47 5.36 -33.64
C LEU A 466 -14.74 4.41 -34.82
N ALA A 467 -13.74 4.19 -35.68
CA ALA A 467 -13.88 3.27 -36.81
C ALA A 467 -13.92 1.81 -36.34
N LEU A 468 -13.08 1.45 -35.37
CA LEU A 468 -13.10 0.11 -34.78
C LEU A 468 -14.41 -0.17 -34.03
N VAL A 469 -14.94 0.80 -33.29
CA VAL A 469 -16.25 0.69 -32.62
C VAL A 469 -17.38 0.48 -33.64
N ALA A 470 -17.36 1.22 -34.75
CA ALA A 470 -18.35 1.05 -35.82
C ALA A 470 -18.26 -0.33 -36.50
N GLU A 471 -17.04 -0.83 -36.74
CA GLU A 471 -16.82 -2.17 -37.29
C GLU A 471 -17.31 -3.28 -36.35
N LEU A 472 -17.02 -3.17 -35.04
CA LEU A 472 -17.52 -4.08 -34.01
C LEU A 472 -19.05 -4.11 -33.97
N ALA A 473 -19.67 -2.93 -34.00
CA ALA A 473 -21.13 -2.82 -34.05
C ALA A 473 -21.72 -3.45 -35.32
N GLN A 474 -21.08 -3.23 -36.48
CA GLN A 474 -21.55 -3.81 -37.74
C GLN A 474 -21.44 -5.34 -37.74
N ALA A 475 -20.33 -5.89 -37.23
CA ALA A 475 -20.16 -7.33 -37.06
C ALA A 475 -21.22 -7.92 -36.11
N ALA A 476 -21.46 -7.25 -34.98
CA ALA A 476 -22.47 -7.67 -34.02
C ALA A 476 -23.90 -7.63 -34.60
N ARG A 477 -24.26 -6.59 -35.36
CA ARG A 477 -25.55 -6.52 -36.09
C ARG A 477 -25.70 -7.68 -37.08
N LYS A 478 -24.66 -7.99 -37.85
CA LYS A 478 -24.68 -9.13 -38.79
C LYS A 478 -24.95 -10.45 -38.06
N ARG A 479 -24.29 -10.68 -36.91
CA ARG A 479 -24.52 -11.88 -36.08
C ARG A 479 -25.96 -11.94 -35.56
N LEU A 480 -26.47 -10.84 -35.00
CA LEU A 480 -27.85 -10.75 -34.50
C LEU A 480 -28.90 -11.01 -35.60
N GLN A 481 -28.69 -10.50 -36.81
CA GLN A 481 -29.57 -10.74 -37.96
C GLN A 481 -29.60 -12.20 -38.41
N GLN A 482 -28.46 -12.90 -38.34
CA GLN A 482 -28.38 -14.31 -38.73
C GLN A 482 -29.01 -15.21 -37.66
N LYS A 483 -28.62 -15.01 -36.39
CA LYS A 483 -29.11 -15.78 -35.24
C LYS A 483 -29.14 -14.89 -34.00
N PRO A 484 -30.32 -14.59 -33.43
CA PRO A 484 -30.41 -13.74 -32.24
C PRO A 484 -29.62 -14.26 -31.03
N GLU A 485 -29.43 -15.57 -30.90
CA GLU A 485 -28.67 -16.19 -29.80
C GLU A 485 -27.14 -16.20 -30.01
N SER A 486 -26.66 -15.81 -31.20
CA SER A 486 -25.23 -15.91 -31.55
C SER A 486 -24.34 -14.86 -30.86
N LEU A 487 -24.94 -13.82 -30.30
CA LEU A 487 -24.23 -12.75 -29.61
C LEU A 487 -24.55 -12.80 -28.11
N SER A 488 -23.53 -13.01 -27.28
CA SER A 488 -23.72 -13.11 -25.83
C SER A 488 -24.22 -11.80 -25.22
N TYR A 489 -24.84 -11.90 -24.03
CA TYR A 489 -25.24 -10.74 -23.24
C TYR A 489 -24.04 -9.81 -22.96
N GLY A 490 -22.88 -10.39 -22.63
CA GLY A 490 -21.66 -9.64 -22.40
C GLY A 490 -21.17 -8.92 -23.65
N ALA A 491 -21.23 -9.54 -24.82
CA ALA A 491 -20.79 -8.91 -26.06
C ALA A 491 -21.66 -7.69 -26.41
N ARG A 492 -22.99 -7.81 -26.25
CA ARG A 492 -23.92 -6.68 -26.44
C ARG A 492 -23.62 -5.54 -25.48
N THR A 493 -23.42 -5.87 -24.20
CA THR A 493 -23.14 -4.88 -23.16
C THR A 493 -21.78 -4.22 -23.36
N ALA A 494 -20.77 -4.98 -23.84
CA ALA A 494 -19.45 -4.45 -24.11
C ALA A 494 -19.45 -3.41 -25.22
N ILE A 495 -20.17 -3.66 -26.33
CA ILE A 495 -20.33 -2.67 -27.41
C ILE A 495 -21.08 -1.45 -26.91
N ALA A 496 -22.17 -1.64 -26.14
CA ALA A 496 -22.94 -0.53 -25.60
C ALA A 496 -22.07 0.41 -24.74
N LEU A 497 -21.19 -0.16 -23.92
CA LEU A 497 -20.28 0.61 -23.08
C LEU A 497 -19.13 1.26 -23.87
N LEU A 498 -18.55 0.59 -24.87
CA LEU A 498 -17.57 1.22 -25.77
C LEU A 498 -18.18 2.38 -26.57
N ALA A 499 -19.43 2.23 -27.02
CA ALA A 499 -20.18 3.29 -27.69
C ALA A 499 -20.50 4.46 -26.74
N LEU A 500 -20.77 4.18 -25.47
CA LEU A 500 -21.01 5.19 -24.44
C LEU A 500 -19.73 6.01 -24.15
N GLU A 501 -18.60 5.34 -23.97
CA GLU A 501 -17.28 5.97 -23.75
C GLU A 501 -16.81 6.79 -24.96
N SER A 502 -17.22 6.40 -26.17
CA SER A 502 -16.92 7.11 -27.41
C SER A 502 -17.95 8.19 -27.77
N GLU A 503 -18.86 8.52 -26.86
CA GLU A 503 -19.94 9.51 -27.04
C GLU A 503 -20.90 9.20 -28.21
N GLN A 504 -20.92 7.97 -28.70
CA GLN A 504 -21.85 7.48 -29.71
C GLN A 504 -23.17 7.05 -29.07
N PHE A 505 -23.87 7.99 -28.43
CA PHE A 505 -25.08 7.72 -27.65
C PHE A 505 -26.18 6.94 -28.39
N PRO A 506 -26.46 7.16 -29.69
CA PRO A 506 -27.45 6.37 -30.42
C PRO A 506 -27.06 4.89 -30.53
N LEU A 507 -25.77 4.64 -30.77
CA LEU A 507 -25.22 3.28 -30.86
C LEU A 507 -25.21 2.60 -29.50
N ALA A 508 -24.88 3.35 -28.44
CA ALA A 508 -24.92 2.86 -27.08
C ALA A 508 -26.34 2.43 -26.68
N ALA A 509 -27.34 3.27 -26.96
CA ALA A 509 -28.75 2.98 -26.68
C ALA A 509 -29.24 1.71 -27.38
N GLU A 510 -28.95 1.57 -28.67
CA GLU A 510 -29.29 0.38 -29.46
C GLU A 510 -28.74 -0.91 -28.84
N PHE A 511 -27.45 -0.94 -28.48
CA PHE A 511 -26.84 -2.15 -27.92
C PHE A 511 -27.24 -2.41 -26.48
N PHE A 512 -27.61 -1.39 -25.70
CA PHE A 512 -28.24 -1.58 -24.39
C PHE A 512 -29.62 -2.23 -24.53
N GLU A 513 -30.42 -1.84 -25.52
CA GLU A 513 -31.70 -2.48 -25.82
C GLU A 513 -31.50 -3.96 -26.19
N TYR A 514 -30.55 -4.26 -27.09
CA TYR A 514 -30.24 -5.66 -27.42
C TYR A 514 -29.74 -6.48 -26.22
N ALA A 515 -29.01 -5.87 -25.28
CA ALA A 515 -28.60 -6.52 -24.05
C ALA A 515 -29.78 -6.79 -23.09
N LEU A 516 -30.72 -5.85 -23.00
CA LEU A 516 -31.96 -5.97 -22.22
C LEU A 516 -32.87 -7.07 -22.77
N GLU A 517 -33.03 -7.15 -24.09
CA GLU A 517 -33.79 -8.21 -24.76
C GLU A 517 -33.18 -9.59 -24.47
N ALA A 518 -31.85 -9.68 -24.42
CA ALA A 518 -31.14 -10.93 -24.13
C ALA A 518 -31.39 -11.41 -22.69
N ARG A 519 -31.36 -10.48 -21.72
CA ARG A 519 -31.53 -10.76 -20.28
C ARG A 519 -32.34 -9.68 -19.57
N PRO A 520 -33.68 -9.77 -19.63
CA PRO A 520 -34.57 -8.81 -18.97
C PRO A 520 -34.41 -8.79 -17.45
N ASP A 521 -33.96 -9.90 -16.85
CA ASP A 521 -33.70 -10.05 -15.42
C ASP A 521 -32.54 -9.17 -14.92
N ARG A 522 -31.66 -8.70 -15.82
CA ARG A 522 -30.54 -7.81 -15.49
C ARG A 522 -30.81 -6.34 -15.77
N ALA A 523 -32.06 -5.96 -16.06
CA ALA A 523 -32.43 -4.58 -16.40
C ALA A 523 -31.98 -3.55 -15.35
N GLY A 524 -32.11 -3.84 -14.05
CA GLY A 524 -31.68 -2.92 -13.00
C GLY A 524 -30.17 -2.61 -13.02
N HIS A 525 -29.33 -3.60 -13.39
CA HIS A 525 -27.88 -3.42 -13.50
C HIS A 525 -27.51 -2.63 -14.76
N LEU A 526 -28.15 -2.92 -15.89
CA LEU A 526 -27.93 -2.18 -17.14
C LEU A 526 -28.43 -0.74 -17.06
N LEU A 527 -29.55 -0.48 -16.38
CA LEU A 527 -30.07 0.87 -16.17
C LEU A 527 -29.16 1.71 -15.27
N LEU A 528 -28.45 1.10 -14.30
CA LEU A 528 -27.44 1.80 -13.51
C LEU A 528 -26.19 2.13 -14.33
N LEU A 529 -25.74 1.20 -15.18
CA LEU A 529 -24.57 1.39 -16.05
C LEU A 529 -24.84 2.39 -17.19
N GLY A 530 -25.92 2.20 -17.94
CA GLY A 530 -26.26 3.03 -19.11
C GLY A 530 -27.04 4.30 -18.76
N GLY A 531 -27.89 4.27 -17.74
CA GLY A 531 -28.76 5.41 -17.39
C GLY A 531 -28.01 6.62 -16.86
N LEU A 532 -26.92 6.43 -16.10
CA LEU A 532 -26.07 7.53 -15.64
C LEU A 532 -25.25 8.16 -16.77
N GLY A 533 -24.73 7.36 -17.70
CA GLY A 533 -23.95 7.88 -18.84
C GLY A 533 -24.81 8.61 -19.89
N LEU A 534 -25.97 8.05 -20.24
CA LEU A 534 -26.89 8.66 -21.22
C LEU A 534 -27.56 9.95 -20.68
N LEU A 535 -27.81 10.05 -19.37
CA LEU A 535 -28.34 11.28 -18.74
C LEU A 535 -27.34 12.44 -18.71
N VAL A 536 -26.04 12.16 -18.71
CA VAL A 536 -24.99 13.19 -18.76
C VAL A 536 -24.81 13.69 -20.19
N GLY A 537 -24.87 12.80 -21.19
CA GLY A 537 -24.75 13.15 -22.61
C GLY A 537 -25.94 13.92 -23.20
N GLN A 538 -27.16 13.76 -22.66
CA GLN A 538 -28.33 14.55 -23.11
C GLN A 538 -28.35 16.00 -22.58
N ARG A 539 -27.37 16.41 -21.77
CA ARG A 539 -27.28 17.77 -21.19
C ARG A 539 -26.19 18.66 -21.80
N THR A 540 -25.44 18.14 -22.77
CA THR A 540 -24.51 18.89 -23.63
C THR A 540 -25.10 18.97 -25.02
#